data_AF-A0A2V1P2D2-F1
#
_entry.id   AF-A0A2V1P2D2-F1
#
_cell.length_a   1.000
_cell.length_b   1.000
_cell.length_c   1.000
_cell.angle_alpha   90.00
_cell.angle_beta   90.00
_cell.angle_gamma   90.00
#
_symmetry.space_group_name_H-M   'P 1'
#
loop_
_entity.id
_entity.type
_entity.pdbx_description
1 polymer ?
#
loop_
_entity_poly.entity_id
_entity_poly.type
_entity_poly.pdbx_seq_one_letter_code
_entity_poly.pdbx_strand_id
1 'polypeptide(L)'
;MIAYEALWSRPGPDVDLLVTLRSPLGLPSVVFERLCPAPRGGLGQRPPRVRRWVNLADAGDIVAVPRWLSTKFAGVDTDGEAPIHSVDFHRVASYLRLPDVTRAIAGLG
;
A
#
# COMPACT_ATOMS: atom_id res chain seq x y z
N MET A 1 -1.97 -7.25 -2.75
CA MET A 1 -0.94 -8.22 -3.17
C MET A 1 -0.77 -8.25 -4.68
N ILE A 2 -1.78 -8.62 -5.47
CA ILE A 2 -1.68 -8.73 -6.94
C ILE A 2 -1.02 -7.50 -7.60
N ALA A 3 -1.40 -6.27 -7.23
CA ALA A 3 -0.76 -5.07 -7.78
C ALA A 3 0.74 -4.99 -7.42
N TYR A 4 1.11 -5.22 -6.15
CA TYR A 4 2.49 -5.26 -5.69
C TYR A 4 3.31 -6.33 -6.42
N GLU A 5 2.80 -7.55 -6.51
CA GLU A 5 3.50 -8.67 -7.17
C GLU A 5 3.55 -8.51 -8.69
N ALA A 6 2.53 -7.91 -9.30
CA ALA A 6 2.55 -7.56 -10.72
C ALA A 6 3.64 -6.53 -11.03
N LEU A 7 3.83 -5.53 -10.17
CA LEU A 7 4.90 -4.54 -10.29
C LEU A 7 6.31 -5.15 -10.10
N TRP A 8 6.40 -6.30 -9.44
CA TRP A 8 7.64 -7.06 -9.32
C TRP A 8 7.91 -8.00 -10.52
N SER A 9 6.85 -8.62 -11.05
CA SER A 9 6.98 -9.72 -12.02
C SER A 9 6.89 -9.28 -13.48
N ARG A 10 6.30 -8.12 -13.77
CA ARG A 10 6.03 -7.69 -15.14
C ARG A 10 6.99 -6.59 -15.60
N PRO A 11 7.64 -6.74 -16.75
CA PRO A 11 8.19 -5.62 -17.48
C PRO A 11 7.07 -4.63 -17.81
N GLY A 12 7.30 -3.34 -17.61
CA GLY A 12 6.30 -2.29 -17.81
C GLY A 12 6.96 -0.91 -17.78
N PRO A 13 6.21 0.19 -17.89
CA PRO A 13 6.74 1.53 -17.64
C PRO A 13 7.11 1.73 -16.17
N ASP A 14 7.85 2.80 -15.88
CA ASP A 14 8.03 3.25 -14.50
C ASP A 14 6.70 3.75 -13.94
N VAL A 15 6.50 3.51 -12.65
CA VAL A 15 5.29 3.91 -11.92
C VAL A 15 5.67 5.03 -10.97
N ASP A 16 5.16 6.22 -11.22
CA ASP A 16 5.51 7.39 -10.40
C ASP A 16 4.97 7.27 -8.97
N LEU A 17 3.78 6.67 -8.80
CA LEU A 17 3.15 6.50 -7.49
C LEU A 17 2.38 5.18 -7.37
N LEU A 18 2.71 4.41 -6.33
CA LEU A 18 1.88 3.32 -5.81
C LEU A 18 1.16 3.82 -4.55
N VAL A 19 -0.16 3.77 -4.55
CA VAL A 19 -0.97 4.00 -3.34
C VAL A 19 -1.58 2.69 -2.87
N THR A 20 -1.34 2.31 -1.62
CA THR A 20 -1.99 1.17 -0.96
C THR A 20 -2.98 1.65 0.08
N LEU A 21 -4.17 1.07 0.06
CA LEU A 21 -5.31 1.46 0.89
C LEU A 21 -5.86 0.20 1.55
N ARG A 22 -6.04 0.18 2.88
CA ARG A 22 -6.55 -1.02 3.62
C ARG A 22 -5.90 -2.33 3.17
N SER A 23 -4.59 -2.28 2.93
CA SER A 23 -3.90 -3.36 2.23
C SER A 23 -3.53 -4.48 3.21
N PRO A 24 -3.85 -5.75 2.91
CA PRO A 24 -3.43 -6.88 3.74
C PRO A 24 -1.96 -7.25 3.53
N LEU A 25 -1.17 -6.43 2.82
CA LEU A 25 0.21 -6.73 2.43
C LEU A 25 1.11 -7.12 3.61
N GLY A 26 0.91 -6.49 4.77
CA GLY A 26 1.69 -6.78 5.96
C GLY A 26 1.14 -7.95 6.80
N LEU A 27 -0.01 -8.52 6.46
CA LEU A 27 -0.70 -9.49 7.31
C LEU A 27 0.15 -10.76 7.50
N PRO A 28 0.64 -11.02 8.73
CA PRO A 28 1.59 -12.09 8.97
C PRO A 28 0.90 -13.45 8.83
N SER A 29 1.68 -14.46 8.44
CA SER A 29 1.30 -15.85 8.17
C SER A 29 0.29 -16.08 7.03
N VAL A 30 -0.46 -15.05 6.64
CA VAL A 30 -1.52 -15.14 5.63
C VAL A 30 -1.07 -14.56 4.29
N VAL A 31 -0.44 -13.38 4.30
CA VAL A 31 -0.06 -12.66 3.08
C VAL A 31 1.44 -12.41 3.03
N PHE A 32 2.02 -11.78 4.06
CA PHE A 32 3.36 -11.20 4.00
C PHE A 32 4.44 -12.21 3.61
N GLU A 33 4.48 -13.37 4.28
CA GLU A 33 5.48 -14.42 4.04
C GLU A 33 5.24 -15.19 2.73
N ARG A 34 4.07 -15.02 2.11
CA ARG A 34 3.68 -15.69 0.85
C ARG A 34 3.87 -14.81 -0.38
N LEU A 35 4.31 -13.56 -0.20
CA LEU A 35 4.53 -12.63 -1.31
C LEU A 35 5.57 -13.15 -2.31
N CYS A 36 5.42 -12.73 -3.56
CA CYS A 36 6.39 -12.91 -4.62
C CYS A 36 6.87 -11.54 -5.15
N PRO A 37 8.14 -11.16 -4.92
CA PRO A 37 9.18 -11.91 -4.22
C PRO A 37 8.91 -12.00 -2.72
N ALA A 38 9.41 -13.07 -2.10
CA ALA A 38 9.33 -13.26 -0.66
C ALA A 38 10.13 -12.17 0.08
N PRO A 39 9.68 -11.74 1.27
CA PRO A 39 10.43 -10.81 2.11
C PRO A 39 11.86 -11.31 2.38
N ARG A 40 12.85 -10.44 2.22
CA ARG A 40 14.26 -10.76 2.48
C ARG A 40 14.64 -10.22 3.85
N GLY A 41 15.16 -11.08 4.73
CA GLY A 41 15.48 -10.69 6.10
C GLY A 41 14.27 -10.21 6.91
N GLY A 42 13.07 -10.70 6.60
CA GLY A 42 11.82 -10.27 7.25
C GLY A 42 11.26 -8.93 6.76
N LEU A 43 11.83 -8.35 5.69
CA LEU A 43 11.37 -7.11 5.08
C LEU A 43 11.02 -7.29 3.61
N GLY A 44 9.81 -6.86 3.24
CA GLY A 44 9.45 -6.61 1.85
C GLY A 44 10.12 -5.32 1.35
N GLN A 45 10.08 -5.09 0.04
CA GLN A 45 10.72 -3.94 -0.58
C GLN A 45 9.78 -3.28 -1.58
N ARG A 46 9.87 -1.95 -1.72
CA ARG A 46 9.21 -1.23 -2.80
C ARG A 46 9.60 -1.87 -4.15
N PRO A 47 8.63 -2.15 -5.04
CA PRO A 47 8.96 -2.65 -6.37
C PRO A 47 9.92 -1.68 -7.09
N PRO A 48 10.93 -2.18 -7.81
CA PRO A 48 12.07 -1.37 -8.28
C PRO A 48 11.68 -0.23 -9.21
N ARG A 49 10.55 -0.37 -9.92
CA ARG A 49 10.05 0.62 -10.88
C ARG A 49 9.08 1.63 -10.27
N VAL A 50 8.78 1.51 -8.98
CA VAL A 50 7.92 2.44 -8.26
C VAL A 50 8.80 3.55 -7.70
N ARG A 51 8.55 4.79 -8.10
CA ARG A 51 9.30 5.96 -7.62
C ARG A 51 8.87 6.39 -6.22
N ARG A 52 7.58 6.32 -5.93
CA ARG A 52 7.01 6.67 -4.63
C ARG A 52 5.92 5.68 -4.21
N TRP A 53 5.92 5.29 -2.95
CA TRP A 53 4.91 4.44 -2.35
C TRP A 53 4.29 5.11 -1.13
N VAL A 54 2.98 5.34 -1.21
CA VAL A 54 2.15 5.83 -0.11
C VAL A 54 1.23 4.72 0.38
N ASN A 55 1.26 4.44 1.67
CA ASN A 55 0.27 3.60 2.34
C ASN A 55 -0.67 4.47 3.19
N LEU A 56 -1.97 4.26 3.06
CA LEU A 56 -2.98 4.83 3.94
C LEU A 56 -3.78 3.71 4.58
N ALA A 57 -3.58 3.52 5.87
CA ALA A 57 -4.32 2.57 6.68
C ALA A 57 -5.61 3.22 7.21
N ASP A 58 -6.67 2.42 7.31
CA ASP A 58 -7.86 2.81 8.05
C ASP A 58 -7.75 2.28 9.47
N ALA A 59 -7.83 3.18 10.45
CA ALA A 59 -7.75 2.83 11.86
C ALA A 59 -8.85 1.86 12.31
N GLY A 60 -10.00 1.82 11.60
CA GLY A 60 -11.11 0.93 11.86
C GLY A 60 -11.01 -0.45 11.21
N ASP A 61 -9.99 -0.71 10.37
CA ASP A 61 -9.90 -1.94 9.60
C ASP A 61 -8.93 -2.97 10.19
N ILE A 62 -9.48 -4.07 10.70
CA ILE A 62 -8.74 -5.20 11.28
C ILE A 62 -7.84 -5.88 10.22
N VAL A 63 -8.16 -5.78 8.93
CA VAL A 63 -7.40 -6.40 7.85
C VAL A 63 -6.09 -5.67 7.55
N ALA A 64 -5.96 -4.41 7.97
CA ALA A 64 -4.75 -3.61 7.80
C ALA A 64 -3.69 -3.90 8.88
N VAL A 65 -3.64 -5.09 9.48
CA VAL A 65 -2.63 -5.44 10.49
C VAL A 65 -1.38 -6.02 9.82
N PRO A 66 -0.16 -5.54 10.11
CA PRO A 66 0.18 -4.36 10.90
C PRO A 66 -0.21 -3.09 10.17
N ARG A 67 -0.71 -2.14 10.96
CA ARG A 67 -1.25 -0.86 10.48
C ARG A 67 -0.26 -0.06 9.65
N TRP A 68 1.00 -0.14 10.07
CA TRP A 68 2.11 0.59 9.48
C TRP A 68 2.88 -0.34 8.56
N LEU A 69 2.63 -0.28 7.25
CA LEU A 69 3.36 -1.09 6.27
C LEU A 69 4.86 -0.79 6.28
N SER A 70 5.26 0.43 6.63
CA SER A 70 6.67 0.83 6.81
C SER A 70 7.43 -0.05 7.82
N THR A 71 6.74 -0.71 8.76
CA THR A 71 7.37 -1.67 9.69
C THR A 71 7.73 -3.01 9.05
N LYS A 72 7.15 -3.32 7.89
CA LYS A 72 7.33 -4.58 7.16
C LYS A 72 7.94 -4.41 5.78
N PHE A 73 7.94 -3.19 5.24
CA PHE A 73 8.40 -2.89 3.89
C PHE A 73 9.36 -1.71 3.88
N ALA A 74 10.53 -1.91 3.26
CA ALA A 74 11.44 -0.83 2.93
C ALA A 74 10.95 -0.04 1.73
N GLY A 75 11.14 1.29 1.75
CA GLY A 75 10.76 2.18 0.66
C GLY A 75 9.29 2.59 0.65
N VAL A 76 8.58 2.47 1.78
CA VAL A 76 7.29 3.16 1.96
C VAL A 76 7.60 4.63 2.29
N ASP A 77 7.39 5.53 1.34
CA ASP A 77 7.74 6.96 1.47
C ASP A 77 6.75 7.73 2.37
N THR A 78 5.51 7.25 2.47
CA THR A 78 4.51 7.83 3.37
C THR A 78 3.62 6.71 3.90
N ASP A 79 3.47 6.63 5.21
CA ASP A 79 2.65 5.64 5.89
C ASP A 79 1.75 6.34 6.89
N GLY A 80 0.51 6.58 6.49
CA GLY A 80 -0.44 7.42 7.22
C GLY A 80 -1.72 6.70 7.58
N GLU A 81 -2.46 7.27 8.52
CA GLU A 81 -3.84 6.88 8.79
C GLU A 81 -4.79 7.85 8.09
N ALA A 82 -5.77 7.33 7.37
CA ALA A 82 -6.87 8.10 6.82
C ALA A 82 -8.18 7.48 7.35
N PRO A 83 -8.79 8.08 8.40
CA PRO A 83 -10.02 7.54 8.98
C PRO A 83 -11.16 7.67 7.96
N ILE A 84 -11.71 6.52 7.55
CA ILE A 84 -12.89 6.51 6.70
C ILE A 84 -14.07 6.43 7.64
N HIS A 85 -14.77 7.55 7.78
CA HIS A 85 -16.08 7.57 8.42
C HIS A 85 -17.04 6.69 7.60
N SER A 86 -17.10 5.40 7.93
CA SER A 86 -18.18 4.39 7.84
C SER A 86 -19.25 4.40 6.73
N VAL A 87 -19.18 5.26 5.72
CA VAL A 87 -20.07 5.24 4.56
C VAL A 87 -19.34 4.59 3.40
N ASP A 88 -19.61 3.30 3.23
CA ASP A 88 -19.34 2.51 2.02
C ASP A 88 -17.94 1.86 1.93
N PHE A 89 -17.65 0.93 2.86
CA PHE A 89 -16.43 0.13 2.98
C PHE A 89 -16.04 -0.71 1.74
N HIS A 90 -16.90 -0.80 0.72
CA HIS A 90 -16.71 -1.67 -0.45
C HIS A 90 -16.39 -0.93 -1.75
N ARG A 91 -16.29 0.40 -1.75
CA ARG A 91 -16.01 1.17 -2.97
C ARG A 91 -14.68 1.90 -2.88
N VAL A 92 -13.72 1.47 -3.70
CA VAL A 92 -12.44 2.17 -3.96
C VAL A 92 -12.67 3.65 -4.32
N ALA A 93 -13.81 3.97 -4.96
CA ALA A 93 -14.18 5.34 -5.31
C ALA A 93 -14.31 6.28 -4.10
N SER A 94 -14.64 5.78 -2.90
CA SER A 94 -14.74 6.61 -1.69
C SER A 94 -13.37 7.12 -1.24
N TYR A 95 -12.29 6.37 -1.51
CA TYR A 95 -10.91 6.79 -1.23
C TYR A 95 -10.45 7.95 -2.08
N LEU A 96 -10.85 7.98 -3.35
CA LEU A 96 -10.46 9.07 -4.27
C LEU A 96 -11.00 10.44 -3.83
N ARG A 97 -11.96 10.46 -2.90
CA ARG A 97 -12.52 11.69 -2.33
C ARG A 97 -11.80 12.14 -1.04
N LEU A 98 -10.89 11.32 -0.51
CA LEU A 98 -10.18 11.65 0.72
C LEU A 98 -9.09 12.69 0.44
N PRO A 99 -8.98 13.76 1.26
CA PRO A 99 -7.94 14.76 1.11
C PRO A 99 -6.53 14.18 1.07
N ASP A 100 -6.27 13.09 1.80
CA ASP A 100 -4.94 12.46 1.86
C ASP A 100 -4.58 11.72 0.56
N VAL A 101 -5.56 11.07 -0.09
CA VAL A 101 -5.37 10.45 -1.40
C VAL A 101 -5.19 11.53 -2.46
N THR A 102 -6.03 12.58 -2.43
CA THR A 102 -5.90 13.72 -3.34
C THR A 102 -4.55 14.40 -3.20
N ARG A 103 -4.04 14.59 -1.97
CA ARG A 103 -2.72 15.17 -1.71
C ARG A 103 -1.59 14.27 -2.20
N ALA A 104 -1.70 12.95 -2.01
CA ALA A 104 -0.73 12.00 -2.52
C ALA A 104 -0.62 12.07 -4.05
N ILE A 105 -1.76 12.19 -4.75
CA ILE A 105 -1.83 12.33 -6.20
C ILE A 105 -1.36 13.72 -6.66
N ALA A 106 -1.76 14.79 -5.98
CA ALA A 106 -1.39 16.16 -6.35
C ALA A 106 0.12 16.43 -6.26
N GLY A 107 0.84 15.69 -5.41
CA GLY A 107 2.31 15.75 -5.31
C GLY A 107 3.07 15.03 -6.43
N LEU A 108 2.39 14.60 -7.50
CA LEU A 108 2.99 14.05 -8.72
C LEU A 108 3.38 15.13 -9.75
N GLY A 109 2.93 16.38 -9.56
CA GLY A 109 3.19 17.52 -10.44
C GLY A 109 4.47 18.29 -10.11
#